data_AF-A0A524PHV9-F1
#
_entry.id   AF-A0A524PHV9-F1
#
_cell.length_a   1.000
_cell.length_b   1.000
_cell.length_c   1.000
_cell.angle_alpha   90.00
_cell.angle_beta   90.00
_cell.angle_gamma   90.00
#
_symmetry.space_group_name_H-M   'P 1'
#
loop_
_entity.id
_entity.type
_entity.pdbx_description
1 polymer ?
#
loop_
_entity_poly.entity_id
_entity_poly.type
_entity_poly.pdbx_seq_one_letter_code
_entity_poly.pdbx_strand_id
1 'polypeptide(L)'
;MAIHRQKDRPSDETLEGVRNIVAFRARHAPPKPSQEVIEADPLGALFYSQLMSLLESLGLAVQYHRGKGVFDKKDKLHYRISEHKAVRLEFVDRLTVGAIDGPRELASIGKYVSGSWEERLKEGSDEAVRLDDQIEHVAAVEAQLSKSQEAADVVALLDSSPDREGLLNMLCLSEKRSANAYTLYMSHILADRIADAHAIIETAIELNPNDARLHLSLGNFYWAAISNARGWAEGSNPGPLAQVTLDSLEMPYEKARSLARTHYLEAMRLSTRREIEEEAGSQLSTLRS
;
A
#
# COMPACT_ATOMS: atom_id res chain seq x y z
N MET A 1 15.64 -2.41 59.72
CA MET A 1 14.64 -2.39 58.62
C MET A 1 15.39 -2.33 57.30
N ALA A 2 15.43 -3.43 56.55
CA ALA A 2 16.10 -3.48 55.25
C ALA A 2 15.16 -2.91 54.18
N ILE A 3 15.39 -1.67 53.76
CA ILE A 3 14.68 -1.04 52.64
C ILE A 3 15.12 -1.76 51.36
N HIS A 4 14.33 -2.75 50.93
CA HIS A 4 14.51 -3.36 49.61
C HIS A 4 14.12 -2.31 48.57
N ARG A 5 15.11 -1.64 47.98
CA ARG A 5 14.90 -0.86 46.76
C ARG A 5 14.51 -1.82 45.66
N GLN A 6 13.21 -1.96 45.44
CA GLN A 6 12.66 -2.62 44.27
C GLN A 6 13.25 -1.91 43.05
N LYS A 7 14.04 -2.62 42.25
CA LYS A 7 14.58 -2.05 41.01
C LYS A 7 13.39 -1.67 40.14
N ASP A 8 13.37 -0.42 39.67
CA ASP A 8 12.40 0.01 38.68
C ASP A 8 12.42 -0.97 37.50
N ARG A 9 11.23 -1.38 37.07
CA ARG A 9 11.01 -2.26 35.92
C ARG A 9 10.10 -1.55 34.92
N PRO A 10 10.30 -1.77 33.61
CA PRO A 10 9.34 -1.30 32.62
C PRO A 10 7.99 -1.96 32.89
N SER A 11 6.90 -1.25 32.58
CA SER A 11 5.57 -1.85 32.57
C SER A 11 5.45 -2.87 31.44
N ASP A 12 4.48 -3.77 31.55
CA ASP A 12 4.16 -4.70 30.47
C ASP A 12 3.69 -3.95 29.20
N GLU A 13 3.00 -2.81 29.38
CA GLU A 13 2.60 -1.91 28.30
C GLU A 13 3.80 -1.34 27.56
N THR A 14 4.84 -0.88 28.27
CA THR A 14 6.10 -0.40 27.66
C THR A 14 6.77 -1.51 26.84
N LEU A 15 6.82 -2.74 27.35
CA LEU A 15 7.39 -3.87 26.63
C LEU A 15 6.57 -4.22 25.38
N GLU A 16 5.24 -4.21 25.48
CA GLU A 16 4.35 -4.51 24.36
C GLU A 16 4.39 -3.42 23.29
N GLY A 17 4.55 -2.16 23.67
CA GLY A 17 4.72 -1.06 22.71
C GLY A 17 5.93 -1.23 21.80
N VAL A 18 7.06 -1.66 22.36
CA VAL A 18 8.28 -1.98 21.58
C VAL A 18 8.02 -3.15 20.63
N ARG A 19 7.33 -4.16 21.14
CA ARG A 19 6.99 -5.40 20.43
C ARG A 19 6.07 -5.16 19.24
N ASN A 20 5.09 -4.26 19.37
CA ASN A 20 4.20 -3.82 18.29
C ASN A 20 4.98 -3.10 17.19
N ILE A 21 5.81 -2.11 17.55
CA ILE A 21 6.66 -1.38 16.59
C ILE A 21 7.58 -2.36 15.84
N VAL A 22 8.18 -3.31 16.54
CA VAL A 22 9.07 -4.31 15.90
C VAL A 22 8.29 -5.28 15.01
N ALA A 23 7.11 -5.74 15.43
CA ALA A 23 6.27 -6.62 14.62
C ALA A 23 5.82 -5.93 13.32
N PHE A 24 5.37 -4.66 13.41
CA PHE A 24 5.03 -3.85 12.24
C PHE A 24 6.22 -3.70 11.29
N ARG A 25 7.38 -3.28 11.82
CA ARG A 25 8.60 -3.11 11.02
C ARG A 25 9.09 -4.42 10.40
N ALA A 26 8.91 -5.55 11.07
CA ALA A 26 9.33 -6.84 10.55
C ALA A 26 8.47 -7.31 9.37
N ARG A 27 7.17 -6.97 9.36
CA ARG A 27 6.25 -7.29 8.26
C ARG A 27 6.41 -6.35 7.06
N HIS A 28 6.54 -5.04 7.33
CA HIS A 28 6.39 -4.01 6.29
C HIS A 28 7.70 -3.32 5.89
N ALA A 29 8.85 -3.76 6.42
CA ALA A 29 10.13 -3.19 6.00
C ALA A 29 10.38 -3.47 4.51
N PRO A 30 10.82 -2.44 3.74
CA PRO A 30 11.16 -2.65 2.34
C PRO A 30 12.30 -3.69 2.20
N PRO A 31 12.26 -4.52 1.14
CA PRO A 31 13.29 -5.51 0.91
C PRO A 31 14.66 -4.86 0.74
N LYS A 32 15.71 -5.58 1.13
CA LYS A 32 17.08 -5.08 0.93
C LYS A 32 17.38 -5.01 -0.58
N PRO A 33 18.13 -4.01 -1.06
CA PRO A 33 18.40 -3.78 -2.48
C PRO A 33 19.15 -4.93 -3.20
N SER A 34 19.62 -5.94 -2.47
CA SER A 34 20.25 -7.15 -3.03
C SER A 34 19.28 -8.28 -3.35
N GLN A 35 17.97 -8.12 -3.10
CA GLN A 35 16.95 -9.12 -3.45
C GLN A 35 16.30 -8.71 -4.79
N GLU A 36 16.52 -9.52 -5.81
CA GLU A 36 15.96 -9.33 -7.16
C GLU A 36 14.42 -9.38 -7.16
N VAL A 37 13.82 -8.45 -7.91
CA VAL A 37 12.47 -8.44 -8.49
C VAL A 37 11.35 -9.03 -7.61
N ILE A 38 11.28 -8.62 -6.34
CA ILE A 38 10.02 -8.70 -5.62
C ILE A 38 9.25 -7.45 -6.00
N GLU A 39 8.04 -7.63 -6.52
CA GLU A 39 7.09 -6.54 -6.73
C GLU A 39 6.91 -5.85 -5.39
N ALA A 40 7.53 -4.67 -5.25
CA ALA A 40 7.61 -3.97 -3.97
C ALA A 40 6.19 -3.67 -3.50
N ASP A 41 5.86 -4.01 -2.25
CA ASP A 41 4.61 -3.61 -1.57
C ASP A 41 4.66 -2.09 -1.32
N PRO A 42 4.03 -1.27 -2.18
CA PRO A 42 4.12 0.18 -2.08
C PRO A 42 3.40 0.73 -0.86
N LEU A 43 2.26 0.12 -0.49
CA LEU A 43 1.47 0.50 0.68
C LEU A 43 2.22 0.21 1.98
N GLY A 44 2.78 -1.00 2.11
CA GLY A 44 3.62 -1.35 3.27
C GLY A 44 4.83 -0.43 3.39
N ALA A 45 5.49 -0.11 2.27
CA ALA A 45 6.63 0.82 2.26
C ALA A 45 6.24 2.26 2.65
N LEU A 46 5.06 2.74 2.22
CA LEU A 46 4.52 4.04 2.60
C LEU A 46 4.30 4.09 4.11
N PHE A 47 3.59 3.12 4.67
CA PHE A 47 3.28 3.10 6.11
C PHE A 47 4.51 2.84 6.96
N TYR A 48 5.47 2.04 6.49
CA TYR A 48 6.79 1.91 7.11
C TYR A 48 7.48 3.27 7.21
N SER A 49 7.49 4.04 6.12
CA SER A 49 8.12 5.36 6.08
C SER A 49 7.42 6.35 7.02
N GLN A 50 6.09 6.30 7.09
CA GLN A 50 5.29 7.09 8.03
C GLN A 50 5.65 6.79 9.49
N LEU A 51 5.67 5.51 9.87
CA LEU A 51 6.05 5.12 11.24
C LEU A 51 7.50 5.54 11.56
N MET A 52 8.43 5.34 10.63
CA MET A 52 9.83 5.72 10.85
C MET A 52 9.99 7.24 11.04
N SER A 53 9.28 8.05 10.24
CA SER A 53 9.25 9.50 10.38
C SER A 53 8.68 9.93 11.73
N LEU A 54 7.60 9.29 12.19
CA LEU A 54 7.05 9.56 13.52
C LEU A 54 8.07 9.24 14.62
N LEU A 55 8.68 8.05 14.61
CA LEU A 55 9.67 7.66 15.62
C LEU A 55 10.87 8.62 15.66
N GLU A 56 11.33 9.10 14.50
CA GLU A 56 12.38 10.11 14.40
C GLU A 56 11.95 11.45 15.03
N SER A 57 10.74 11.91 14.73
CA SER A 57 10.19 13.16 15.31
C SER A 57 10.04 13.09 16.84
N LEU A 58 9.79 11.89 17.36
CA LEU A 58 9.71 11.60 18.80
C LEU A 58 11.09 11.48 19.47
N GLY A 59 12.17 11.50 18.67
CA GLY A 59 13.55 11.33 19.14
C GLY A 59 13.89 9.90 19.55
N LEU A 60 13.12 8.92 19.07
CA LEU A 60 13.22 7.51 19.43
C LEU A 60 13.87 6.68 18.33
N ALA A 61 14.77 5.79 18.73
CA ALA A 61 15.31 4.74 17.87
C ALA A 61 14.97 3.38 18.49
N VAL A 62 14.07 2.64 17.83
CA VAL A 62 13.74 1.25 18.18
C VAL A 62 14.57 0.33 17.29
N GLN A 63 15.36 -0.54 17.89
CA GLN A 63 16.24 -1.49 17.20
C GLN A 63 15.92 -2.89 17.66
N TYR A 64 16.01 -3.85 16.73
CA TYR A 64 15.90 -5.26 17.07
C TYR A 64 16.90 -6.09 16.27
N HIS A 65 17.33 -7.21 16.85
CA HIS A 65 18.05 -8.23 16.11
C HIS A 65 17.64 -9.63 16.58
N ARG A 66 17.50 -10.54 15.62
CA ARG A 66 17.26 -11.95 15.87
C ARG A 66 18.60 -12.65 16.04
N GLY A 67 18.73 -13.43 17.10
CA GLY A 67 19.92 -14.22 17.41
C GLY A 67 19.56 -15.60 17.96
N LYS A 68 20.54 -16.50 18.03
CA LYS A 68 20.39 -17.79 18.73
C LYS A 68 21.11 -17.72 20.07
N GLY A 69 20.47 -18.23 21.12
CA GLY A 69 21.14 -18.37 22.41
C GLY A 69 22.29 -19.36 22.34
N VAL A 70 23.46 -18.95 22.82
CA VAL A 70 24.71 -19.75 22.78
C VAL A 70 24.55 -21.12 23.44
N PHE A 71 23.73 -21.21 24.50
CA PHE A 71 23.58 -22.43 25.31
C PHE A 71 22.27 -23.19 25.07
N ASP A 72 21.16 -22.50 24.81
CA ASP A 72 19.84 -23.14 24.66
C ASP A 72 19.45 -23.42 23.20
N LYS A 73 20.22 -22.90 22.22
CA LYS A 73 19.92 -22.95 20.77
C LYS A 73 18.53 -22.41 20.41
N LYS A 74 17.84 -21.74 21.34
CA LYS A 74 16.51 -21.15 21.11
C LYS A 74 16.68 -19.82 20.39
N ASP A 75 15.74 -19.52 19.51
CA ASP A 75 15.69 -18.22 18.85
C ASP A 75 15.29 -17.15 19.87
N LYS A 76 16.06 -16.06 19.85
CA LYS A 76 15.90 -14.91 20.73
C LYS A 76 15.77 -13.66 19.90
N LEU A 77 14.91 -12.76 20.38
CA LEU A 77 14.73 -11.44 19.81
C LEU A 77 15.23 -10.43 20.82
N HIS A 78 16.25 -9.69 20.44
CA HIS A 78 16.88 -8.68 21.27
C HIS A 78 16.36 -7.32 20.87
N TYR A 79 15.92 -6.54 21.83
CA TYR A 79 15.36 -5.21 21.63
C TYR A 79 16.24 -4.16 22.29
N ARG A 80 16.38 -3.01 21.63
CA ARG A 80 17.07 -1.84 22.16
C ARG A 80 16.30 -0.59 21.77
N ILE A 81 15.99 0.24 22.77
CA ILE A 81 15.32 1.53 22.59
C ILE A 81 16.30 2.59 23.04
N SER A 82 16.56 3.56 22.16
CA SER A 82 17.42 4.71 22.46
C SER A 82 16.66 5.99 22.25
N GLU A 83 16.91 6.96 23.12
CA GLU A 83 16.40 8.33 23.01
C GLU A 83 17.63 9.25 22.90
N HIS A 84 17.75 10.03 21.83
CA HIS A 84 18.91 10.89 21.58
C HIS A 84 20.26 10.18 21.79
N LYS A 85 20.39 8.94 21.29
CA LYS A 85 21.55 8.02 21.43
C LYS A 85 21.78 7.44 22.84
N ALA A 86 21.01 7.85 23.85
CA ALA A 86 21.04 7.23 25.17
C ALA A 86 20.13 6.00 25.20
N VAL A 87 20.70 4.83 25.47
CA VAL A 87 19.92 3.59 25.62
C VAL A 87 19.03 3.68 26.86
N ARG A 88 17.71 3.59 26.66
CA ARG A 88 16.69 3.66 27.71
C ARG A 88 16.21 2.28 28.15
N LEU A 89 16.01 1.37 27.20
CA LEU A 89 15.52 0.02 27.45
C LEU A 89 16.28 -1.00 26.57
N GLU A 90 16.66 -2.10 27.19
CA GLU A 90 17.16 -3.31 26.53
C GLU A 90 16.51 -4.53 27.16
N PHE A 91 15.90 -5.37 26.35
CA PHE A 91 15.34 -6.65 26.81
C PHE A 91 15.43 -7.70 25.71
N VAL A 92 15.18 -8.94 26.11
CA VAL A 92 15.25 -10.11 25.24
C VAL A 92 14.00 -10.93 25.43
N ASP A 93 13.35 -11.28 24.33
CA ASP A 93 12.32 -12.30 24.29
C ASP A 93 12.88 -13.62 23.75
N ARG A 94 12.32 -14.73 24.24
CA ARG A 94 12.41 -16.04 23.60
C ARG A 94 11.24 -16.17 22.64
N LEU A 95 11.52 -16.55 21.40
CA LEU A 95 10.50 -16.86 20.41
C LEU A 95 10.01 -18.29 20.64
N THR A 96 8.70 -18.48 20.83
CA THR A 96 8.11 -19.83 20.94
C THR A 96 7.76 -20.38 19.55
N VAL A 97 7.41 -19.49 18.62
CA VAL A 97 7.29 -19.74 17.18
C VAL A 97 8.39 -18.95 16.49
N GLY A 98 9.09 -19.53 15.51
CA GLY A 98 10.24 -18.92 14.83
C GLY A 98 9.94 -17.67 13.97
N ALA A 99 8.84 -16.96 14.24
CA ALA A 99 8.41 -15.73 13.58
C ALA A 99 8.62 -14.53 14.51
N ILE A 100 8.97 -13.36 13.96
CA ILE A 100 9.33 -12.15 14.74
C ILE A 100 8.09 -11.50 15.39
N ASP A 101 6.95 -11.64 14.73
CA ASP A 101 5.60 -11.25 15.13
C ASP A 101 4.85 -12.37 15.87
N GLY A 102 5.48 -13.52 16.10
CA GLY A 102 4.87 -14.66 16.78
C GLY A 102 4.83 -14.55 18.31
N PRO A 103 4.19 -15.53 18.98
CA PRO A 103 4.16 -15.58 20.43
C PRO A 103 5.58 -15.63 21.03
N ARG A 104 5.75 -14.91 22.13
CA ARG A 104 7.05 -14.60 22.71
C ARG A 104 6.97 -14.47 24.22
N GLU A 105 8.04 -14.88 24.90
CA GLU A 105 8.15 -14.83 26.35
C GLU A 105 9.34 -13.95 26.76
N LEU A 106 9.11 -13.04 27.71
CA LEU A 106 10.18 -12.20 28.25
C LEU A 106 11.24 -13.08 28.92
N ALA A 107 12.45 -13.06 28.36
CA ALA A 107 13.57 -13.86 28.86
C ALA A 107 14.41 -13.08 29.88
N SER A 108 14.68 -11.81 29.60
CA SER A 108 15.50 -10.96 30.46
C SER A 108 15.37 -9.48 30.13
N ILE A 109 15.54 -8.61 31.12
CA ILE A 109 15.71 -7.17 30.96
C ILE A 109 17.17 -6.83 31.28
N GLY A 110 17.89 -6.28 30.29
CA GLY A 110 19.29 -5.90 30.42
C GLY A 110 19.47 -4.51 31.01
N LYS A 111 18.71 -3.53 30.50
CA LYS A 111 18.76 -2.12 30.94
C LYS A 111 17.36 -1.53 30.95
N TYR A 112 17.07 -0.70 31.95
CA TYR A 112 15.86 0.11 31.98
C TYR A 112 16.14 1.41 32.73
N VAL A 113 15.70 2.53 32.16
CA VAL A 113 15.74 3.87 32.74
C VAL A 113 14.37 4.50 32.47
N SER A 114 13.56 4.67 33.52
CA SER A 114 12.25 5.32 33.42
C SER A 114 12.35 6.77 32.96
N GLY A 115 11.28 7.30 32.36
CA GLY A 115 11.19 8.70 31.96
C GLY A 115 10.11 8.96 30.92
N SER A 116 10.02 10.21 30.43
CA SER A 116 9.00 10.65 29.45
C SER A 116 9.14 10.04 28.05
N TRP A 117 10.14 9.19 27.81
CA TRP A 117 10.26 8.48 26.54
C TRP A 117 9.22 7.35 26.42
N GLU A 118 8.67 6.86 27.53
CA GLU A 118 7.66 5.79 27.53
C GLU A 118 6.33 6.27 26.93
N GLU A 119 5.91 7.50 27.22
CA GLU A 119 4.71 8.11 26.64
C GLU A 119 4.86 8.30 25.12
N ARG A 120 6.02 8.75 24.66
CA ARG A 120 6.33 8.85 23.23
C ARG A 120 6.46 7.48 22.56
N LEU A 121 7.01 6.49 23.26
CA LEU A 121 7.04 5.11 22.76
C LEU A 121 5.62 4.59 22.56
N LYS A 122 4.72 4.88 23.51
CA LYS A 122 3.31 4.54 23.40
C LYS A 122 2.68 5.18 22.17
N GLU A 123 2.90 6.46 21.92
CA GLU A 123 2.44 7.14 20.69
C GLU A 123 2.94 6.43 19.42
N GLY A 124 4.23 6.10 19.36
CA GLY A 124 4.79 5.34 18.24
C GLY A 124 4.21 3.91 18.11
N SER A 125 3.84 3.27 19.21
CA SER A 125 3.18 1.96 19.19
C SER A 125 1.73 2.07 18.74
N ASP A 126 0.99 3.06 19.23
CA ASP A 126 -0.41 3.27 18.87
C ASP A 126 -0.51 3.54 17.37
N GLU A 127 0.44 4.31 16.81
CA GLU A 127 0.56 4.51 15.37
C GLU A 127 0.87 3.21 14.62
N ALA A 128 1.80 2.39 15.12
CA ALA A 128 2.13 1.12 14.48
C ALA A 128 0.92 0.17 14.41
N VAL A 129 0.10 0.13 15.47
CA VAL A 129 -1.16 -0.65 15.49
C VAL A 129 -2.17 -0.05 14.52
N ARG A 130 -2.37 1.27 14.56
CA ARG A 130 -3.30 1.98 13.67
C ARG A 130 -2.99 1.75 12.18
N LEU A 131 -1.70 1.79 11.81
CA LEU A 131 -1.25 1.54 10.44
C LEU A 131 -1.47 0.08 10.01
N ASP A 132 -1.29 -0.87 10.93
CA ASP A 132 -1.56 -2.28 10.65
C ASP A 132 -3.06 -2.54 10.44
N ASP A 133 -3.91 -1.97 11.30
CA ASP A 133 -5.36 -2.01 11.17
C ASP A 133 -5.82 -1.42 9.82
N GLN A 134 -5.14 -0.37 9.32
CA GLN A 134 -5.42 0.19 8.00
C GLN A 134 -5.07 -0.78 6.87
N ILE A 135 -3.94 -1.50 6.95
CA ILE A 135 -3.58 -2.52 5.96
C ILE A 135 -4.60 -3.66 5.96
N GLU A 136 -5.00 -4.14 7.14
CA GLU A 136 -6.03 -5.16 7.27
C GLU A 136 -7.38 -4.69 6.73
N HIS A 137 -7.74 -3.43 6.99
CA HIS A 137 -8.95 -2.83 6.43
C HIS A 137 -8.92 -2.80 4.90
N VAL A 138 -7.81 -2.37 4.29
CA VAL A 138 -7.63 -2.38 2.84
C VAL A 138 -7.76 -3.80 2.30
N ALA A 139 -7.12 -4.80 2.92
CA ALA A 139 -7.25 -6.20 2.52
C ALA A 139 -8.70 -6.71 2.62
N ALA A 140 -9.46 -6.27 3.63
CA ALA A 140 -10.87 -6.60 3.76
C ALA A 140 -11.73 -5.96 2.66
N VAL A 141 -11.47 -4.69 2.31
CA VAL A 141 -12.14 -4.01 1.19
C VAL A 141 -11.80 -4.69 -0.13
N GLU A 142 -10.54 -5.05 -0.39
CA GLU A 142 -10.17 -5.83 -1.58
C GLU A 142 -10.91 -7.16 -1.67
N ALA A 143 -11.05 -7.86 -0.55
CA ALA A 143 -11.80 -9.10 -0.50
C ALA A 143 -13.28 -8.87 -0.83
N GLN A 144 -13.86 -7.74 -0.46
CA GLN A 144 -15.22 -7.36 -0.85
C GLN A 144 -15.29 -7.01 -2.35
N LEU A 145 -14.37 -6.19 -2.87
CA LEU A 145 -14.28 -5.85 -4.30
C LEU A 145 -14.22 -7.11 -5.18
N SER A 146 -13.45 -8.12 -4.77
CA SER A 146 -13.33 -9.38 -5.52
C SER A 146 -14.61 -10.25 -5.51
N LYS A 147 -15.53 -10.00 -4.58
CA LYS A 147 -16.79 -10.74 -4.41
C LYS A 147 -18.00 -9.99 -4.99
N SER A 148 -17.90 -8.67 -5.15
CA SER A 148 -18.95 -7.85 -5.73
C SER A 148 -19.26 -8.29 -7.16
N GLN A 149 -20.53 -8.56 -7.43
CA GLN A 149 -21.01 -8.92 -8.77
C GLN A 149 -21.60 -7.71 -9.49
N GLU A 150 -22.13 -6.74 -8.73
CA GLU A 150 -22.77 -5.55 -9.24
C GLU A 150 -21.84 -4.33 -9.14
N ALA A 151 -21.85 -3.50 -10.19
CA ALA A 151 -21.06 -2.28 -10.23
C ALA A 151 -21.46 -1.28 -9.13
N ALA A 152 -22.76 -1.22 -8.79
CA ALA A 152 -23.29 -0.35 -7.75
C ALA A 152 -22.70 -0.67 -6.36
N ASP A 153 -22.45 -1.94 -6.06
CA ASP A 153 -21.86 -2.36 -4.78
C ASP A 153 -20.42 -1.85 -4.66
N VAL A 154 -19.64 -1.95 -5.73
CA VAL A 154 -18.25 -1.45 -5.78
C VAL A 154 -18.21 0.07 -5.57
N VAL A 155 -19.12 0.80 -6.23
CA VAL A 155 -19.21 2.26 -6.06
C VAL A 155 -19.63 2.62 -4.65
N ALA A 156 -20.61 1.92 -4.07
CA ALA A 156 -21.08 2.15 -2.70
C ALA A 156 -19.99 1.87 -1.65
N LEU A 157 -19.12 0.89 -1.87
CA LEU A 157 -17.98 0.63 -0.98
C LEU A 157 -17.05 1.84 -0.88
N LEU A 158 -16.76 2.49 -2.00
CA LEU A 158 -15.89 3.67 -2.01
C LEU A 158 -16.61 4.92 -1.48
N ASP A 159 -17.88 5.11 -1.84
CA ASP A 159 -18.69 6.27 -1.40
C ASP A 159 -19.03 6.23 0.09
N SER A 160 -19.13 5.05 0.69
CA SER A 160 -19.43 4.89 2.13
C SER A 160 -18.20 5.08 3.01
N SER A 161 -17.00 5.16 2.43
CA SER A 161 -15.77 5.45 3.18
C SER A 161 -15.79 6.88 3.71
N PRO A 162 -15.51 7.10 5.01
CA PRO A 162 -15.38 8.46 5.56
C PRO A 162 -14.20 9.23 4.93
N ASP A 163 -13.18 8.50 4.45
CA ASP A 163 -12.06 9.03 3.68
C ASP A 163 -12.00 8.30 2.33
N ARG A 164 -12.78 8.80 1.37
CA ARG A 164 -12.89 8.24 0.03
C ARG A 164 -11.55 8.28 -0.71
N GLU A 165 -10.87 9.42 -0.65
CA GLU A 165 -9.61 9.64 -1.37
C GLU A 165 -8.48 8.81 -0.76
N GLY A 166 -8.36 8.79 0.57
CA GLY A 166 -7.40 7.95 1.26
C GLY A 166 -7.60 6.47 0.97
N LEU A 167 -8.85 5.98 0.98
CA LEU A 167 -9.13 4.58 0.64
C LEU A 167 -8.77 4.26 -0.81
N LEU A 168 -9.10 5.14 -1.76
CA LEU A 168 -8.70 4.97 -3.16
C LEU A 168 -7.18 4.88 -3.30
N ASN A 169 -6.45 5.82 -2.68
CA ASN A 169 -4.99 5.85 -2.74
C ASN A 169 -4.38 4.57 -2.16
N MET A 170 -4.91 4.08 -1.03
CA MET A 170 -4.45 2.82 -0.44
C MET A 170 -4.73 1.62 -1.34
N LEU A 171 -5.91 1.52 -1.96
CA LEU A 171 -6.24 0.46 -2.92
C LEU A 171 -5.38 0.51 -4.18
N CYS A 172 -4.98 1.71 -4.61
CA CYS A 172 -4.06 1.94 -5.73
C CYS A 172 -2.59 1.76 -5.36
N LEU A 173 -2.25 1.65 -4.07
CA LEU A 173 -0.90 1.36 -3.60
C LEU A 173 -0.75 -0.08 -3.10
N SER A 174 -1.81 -0.88 -3.05
CA SER A 174 -1.73 -2.25 -2.55
C SER A 174 -1.07 -3.21 -3.54
N GLU A 175 -0.81 -4.44 -3.10
CA GLU A 175 -0.31 -5.52 -3.97
C GLU A 175 -1.21 -5.75 -5.20
N LYS A 176 -2.52 -5.54 -5.06
CA LYS A 176 -3.50 -5.71 -6.15
C LYS A 176 -3.83 -4.42 -6.90
N ARG A 177 -3.01 -3.36 -6.77
CA ARG A 177 -3.24 -2.03 -7.34
C ARG A 177 -3.82 -1.98 -8.75
N SER A 178 -3.25 -2.70 -9.72
CA SER A 178 -3.75 -2.65 -11.11
C SER A 178 -5.11 -3.33 -11.25
N ALA A 179 -5.36 -4.39 -10.49
CA ALA A 179 -6.66 -5.08 -10.47
C ALA A 179 -7.72 -4.26 -9.74
N ASN A 180 -7.36 -3.64 -8.61
CA ASN A 180 -8.24 -2.76 -7.85
C ASN A 180 -8.63 -1.54 -8.68
N ALA A 181 -7.65 -0.84 -9.27
CA ALA A 181 -7.90 0.29 -10.15
C ALA A 181 -8.83 -0.11 -11.31
N TYR A 182 -8.57 -1.26 -11.95
CA TYR A 182 -9.40 -1.77 -13.03
C TYR A 182 -10.86 -2.00 -12.61
N THR A 183 -11.07 -2.71 -11.51
CA THR A 183 -12.41 -2.97 -10.96
C THR A 183 -13.12 -1.66 -10.63
N LEU A 184 -12.45 -0.75 -9.91
CA LEU A 184 -13.02 0.52 -9.50
C LEU A 184 -13.44 1.36 -10.70
N TYR A 185 -12.54 1.61 -11.67
CA TYR A 185 -12.88 2.48 -12.80
C TYR A 185 -13.96 1.85 -13.69
N MET A 186 -13.91 0.54 -13.96
CA MET A 186 -14.92 -0.14 -14.78
C MET A 186 -16.30 -0.14 -14.12
N SER A 187 -16.36 -0.35 -12.79
CA SER A 187 -17.61 -0.26 -12.04
C SER A 187 -18.18 1.16 -12.05
N HIS A 188 -17.34 2.19 -11.99
CA HIS A 188 -17.81 3.58 -12.10
C HIS A 188 -18.33 3.90 -13.51
N ILE A 189 -17.73 3.34 -14.58
CA ILE A 189 -18.30 3.42 -15.93
C ILE A 189 -19.69 2.77 -15.99
N LEU A 190 -19.82 1.56 -15.45
CA LEU A 190 -21.08 0.82 -15.42
C LEU A 190 -22.17 1.50 -14.59
N ALA A 191 -21.79 2.35 -13.64
CA ALA A 191 -22.70 3.16 -12.82
C ALA A 191 -22.96 4.55 -13.41
N ASP A 192 -22.58 4.80 -14.68
CA ASP A 192 -22.72 6.09 -15.38
C ASP A 192 -21.98 7.26 -14.69
N ARG A 193 -20.89 6.96 -13.98
CA ARG A 193 -20.02 7.93 -13.31
C ARG A 193 -18.70 8.09 -14.05
N ILE A 194 -18.78 8.54 -15.30
CA ILE A 194 -17.63 8.56 -16.22
C ILE A 194 -16.49 9.47 -15.72
N ALA A 195 -16.83 10.63 -15.16
CA ALA A 195 -15.82 11.55 -14.60
C ALA A 195 -15.08 10.93 -13.41
N ASP A 196 -15.78 10.25 -12.50
CA ASP A 196 -15.18 9.53 -11.37
C ASP A 196 -14.29 8.38 -11.86
N ALA A 197 -14.75 7.63 -12.88
CA ALA A 197 -13.96 6.56 -13.48
C ALA A 197 -12.65 7.08 -14.07
N HIS A 198 -12.71 8.22 -14.75
CA HIS A 198 -11.53 8.90 -15.29
C HIS A 198 -10.57 9.34 -14.18
N ALA A 199 -11.08 9.98 -13.12
CA ALA A 199 -10.28 10.39 -11.98
C ALA A 199 -9.59 9.20 -11.29
N ILE A 200 -10.31 8.08 -11.08
CA ILE A 200 -9.76 6.86 -10.46
C ILE A 200 -8.55 6.33 -11.23
N ILE A 201 -8.66 6.21 -12.55
CA ILE A 201 -7.56 5.66 -13.36
C ILE A 201 -6.39 6.64 -13.50
N GLU A 202 -6.65 7.96 -13.47
CA GLU A 202 -5.59 8.97 -13.38
C GLU A 202 -4.83 8.87 -12.05
N THR A 203 -5.53 8.84 -10.92
CA THR A 203 -4.92 8.64 -9.59
C THR A 203 -4.09 7.36 -9.53
N ALA A 204 -4.58 6.26 -10.11
CA ALA A 204 -3.84 5.00 -10.15
C ALA A 204 -2.49 5.13 -10.89
N ILE A 205 -2.46 5.87 -12.01
CA ILE A 205 -1.24 6.13 -12.79
C ILE A 205 -0.31 7.12 -12.08
N GLU A 206 -0.85 8.16 -11.45
CA GLU A 206 -0.06 9.12 -10.66
C GLU A 206 0.71 8.41 -9.54
N LEU A 207 0.06 7.46 -8.86
CA LEU A 207 0.68 6.64 -7.82
C LEU A 207 1.61 5.56 -8.39
N ASN A 208 1.37 5.09 -9.62
CA ASN A 208 2.11 4.00 -10.24
C ASN A 208 2.54 4.32 -11.70
N PRO A 209 3.43 5.30 -11.91
CA PRO A 209 3.75 5.81 -13.25
C PRO A 209 4.52 4.82 -14.13
N ASN A 210 4.94 3.69 -13.58
CA ASN A 210 5.67 2.64 -14.31
C ASN A 210 4.80 1.40 -14.58
N ASP A 211 3.50 1.43 -14.28
CA ASP A 211 2.60 0.31 -14.55
C ASP A 211 2.05 0.37 -15.99
N ALA A 212 2.62 -0.46 -16.85
CA ALA A 212 2.22 -0.56 -18.26
C ALA A 212 0.73 -0.88 -18.45
N ARG A 213 0.11 -1.65 -17.55
CA ARG A 213 -1.30 -2.04 -17.65
C ARG A 213 -2.22 -0.86 -17.37
N LEU A 214 -1.88 -0.01 -16.40
CA LEU A 214 -2.64 1.20 -16.13
C LEU A 214 -2.57 2.18 -17.32
N HIS A 215 -1.37 2.35 -17.90
CA HIS A 215 -1.22 3.13 -19.13
C HIS A 215 -2.07 2.56 -20.28
N LEU A 216 -2.08 1.23 -20.48
CA LEU A 216 -2.94 0.61 -21.49
C LEU A 216 -4.42 0.90 -21.23
N SER A 217 -4.88 0.75 -20.00
CA SER A 217 -6.28 1.00 -19.62
C SER A 217 -6.70 2.46 -19.83
N LEU A 218 -5.87 3.44 -19.48
CA LEU A 218 -6.19 4.86 -19.73
C LEU A 218 -6.11 5.22 -21.22
N GLY A 219 -5.18 4.60 -21.96
CA GLY A 219 -5.14 4.69 -23.41
C GLY A 219 -6.46 4.21 -24.04
N ASN A 220 -6.94 3.03 -23.62
CA ASN A 220 -8.22 2.46 -24.04
C ASN A 220 -9.42 3.34 -23.66
N PHE A 221 -9.37 3.98 -22.50
CA PHE A 221 -10.41 4.90 -22.04
C PHE A 221 -10.54 6.13 -22.96
N TYR A 222 -9.42 6.78 -23.31
CA TYR A 222 -9.43 7.90 -24.25
C TYR A 222 -9.75 7.47 -25.69
N TRP A 223 -9.24 6.32 -26.11
CA TRP A 223 -9.57 5.75 -27.42
C TRP A 223 -11.06 5.44 -27.56
N ALA A 224 -11.72 4.99 -26.49
CA ALA A 224 -13.16 4.81 -26.48
C ALA A 224 -13.92 6.13 -26.68
N ALA A 225 -13.54 7.21 -26.00
CA ALA A 225 -14.13 8.54 -26.18
C ALA A 225 -14.08 9.01 -27.64
N ILE A 226 -12.92 8.83 -28.27
CA ILE A 226 -12.68 9.12 -29.68
C ILE A 226 -13.55 8.26 -30.59
N SER A 227 -13.63 6.95 -30.31
CA SER A 227 -14.36 5.99 -31.12
C SER A 227 -15.87 6.20 -31.03
N ASN A 228 -16.40 6.56 -29.86
CA ASN A 228 -17.79 6.96 -29.68
C ASN A 228 -18.14 8.24 -30.47
N ALA A 229 -17.19 9.16 -30.64
CA ALA A 229 -17.40 10.37 -31.45
C ALA A 229 -17.33 10.12 -32.97
N ARG A 230 -16.47 9.19 -33.43
CA ARG A 230 -16.28 8.88 -34.85
C ARG A 230 -17.14 7.72 -35.38
N GLY A 231 -17.67 6.90 -34.48
CA GLY A 231 -18.23 5.60 -34.78
C GLY A 231 -17.20 4.48 -34.59
N TRP A 232 -17.66 3.36 -34.06
CA TRP A 232 -16.85 2.15 -33.90
C TRP A 232 -16.68 1.42 -35.22
N ALA A 233 -15.59 0.66 -35.34
CA ALA A 233 -15.41 -0.26 -36.46
C ALA A 233 -16.51 -1.34 -36.46
N GLU A 234 -16.89 -1.82 -37.65
CA GLU A 234 -17.92 -2.85 -37.80
C GLU A 234 -17.56 -4.11 -36.99
N GLY A 235 -18.54 -4.64 -36.24
CA GLY A 235 -18.35 -5.80 -35.37
C GLY A 235 -17.69 -5.52 -34.01
N SER A 236 -17.35 -4.26 -33.70
CA SER A 236 -16.82 -3.90 -32.38
C SER A 236 -17.88 -4.04 -31.30
N ASN A 237 -17.51 -4.65 -30.17
CA ASN A 237 -18.30 -4.62 -28.94
C ASN A 237 -17.51 -3.87 -27.85
N PRO A 238 -17.70 -2.55 -27.72
CA PRO A 238 -16.99 -1.75 -26.73
C PRO A 238 -17.40 -2.06 -25.28
N GLY A 239 -18.49 -2.81 -25.08
CA GLY A 239 -19.02 -3.10 -23.75
C GLY A 239 -19.25 -1.81 -22.95
N PRO A 240 -18.81 -1.73 -21.68
CA PRO A 240 -19.00 -0.55 -20.86
C PRO A 240 -18.37 0.73 -21.42
N LEU A 241 -17.28 0.60 -22.21
CA LEU A 241 -16.58 1.74 -22.81
C LEU A 241 -17.44 2.52 -23.83
N ALA A 242 -18.58 1.95 -24.27
CA ALA A 242 -19.57 2.66 -25.09
C ALA A 242 -20.09 3.95 -24.42
N GLN A 243 -20.03 4.02 -23.09
CA GLN A 243 -20.54 5.15 -22.31
C GLN A 243 -19.52 6.30 -22.20
N VAL A 244 -18.24 6.06 -22.51
CA VAL A 244 -17.18 7.06 -22.39
C VAL A 244 -17.23 7.99 -23.60
N THR A 245 -17.64 9.24 -23.43
CA THR A 245 -17.76 10.22 -24.52
C THR A 245 -16.82 11.41 -24.31
N LEU A 246 -16.50 12.14 -25.39
CA LEU A 246 -15.71 13.38 -25.28
C LEU A 246 -16.41 14.41 -24.38
N ASP A 247 -17.75 14.48 -24.45
CA ASP A 247 -18.55 15.38 -23.64
C ASP A 247 -18.49 15.02 -22.16
N SER A 248 -18.60 13.73 -21.80
CA SER A 248 -18.48 13.29 -20.40
C SER A 248 -17.10 13.51 -19.79
N LEU A 249 -16.08 13.69 -20.62
CA LEU A 249 -14.71 14.02 -20.20
C LEU A 249 -14.40 15.51 -20.31
N GLU A 250 -15.36 16.32 -20.77
CA GLU A 250 -15.17 17.74 -21.09
C GLU A 250 -13.91 18.00 -21.93
N MET A 251 -13.63 17.12 -22.90
CA MET A 251 -12.35 17.04 -23.58
C MET A 251 -12.51 17.16 -25.10
N PRO A 252 -11.73 18.03 -25.78
CA PRO A 252 -11.75 18.11 -27.23
C PRO A 252 -11.09 16.89 -27.87
N TYR A 253 -11.57 16.53 -29.06
CA TYR A 253 -11.13 15.35 -29.82
C TYR A 253 -9.60 15.20 -29.90
N GLU A 254 -8.88 16.26 -30.32
CA GLU A 254 -7.42 16.20 -30.49
C GLU A 254 -6.67 16.01 -29.17
N LYS A 255 -7.19 16.53 -28.05
CA LYS A 255 -6.59 16.32 -26.73
C LYS A 255 -6.74 14.85 -26.33
N ALA A 256 -7.94 14.28 -26.45
CA ALA A 256 -8.17 12.86 -26.18
C ALA A 256 -7.27 11.97 -27.06
N ARG A 257 -7.15 12.28 -28.35
CA ARG A 257 -6.28 11.55 -29.29
C ARG A 257 -4.81 11.62 -28.92
N SER A 258 -4.33 12.80 -28.53
CA SER A 258 -2.96 12.98 -28.06
C SER A 258 -2.70 12.16 -26.79
N LEU A 259 -3.62 12.19 -25.82
CA LEU A 259 -3.48 11.46 -24.57
C LEU A 259 -3.52 9.94 -24.80
N ALA A 260 -4.47 9.43 -25.58
CA ALA A 260 -4.53 8.01 -25.95
C ALA A 260 -3.20 7.54 -26.54
N ARG A 261 -2.65 8.31 -27.50
CA ARG A 261 -1.34 8.02 -28.10
C ARG A 261 -0.21 8.00 -27.07
N THR A 262 -0.15 8.99 -26.19
CA THR A 262 0.88 9.06 -25.14
C THR A 262 0.81 7.82 -24.26
N HIS A 263 -0.38 7.45 -23.79
CA HIS A 263 -0.54 6.30 -22.90
C HIS A 263 -0.22 4.96 -23.59
N TYR A 264 -0.58 4.76 -24.85
CA TYR A 264 -0.16 3.56 -25.58
C TYR A 264 1.36 3.46 -25.77
N LEU A 265 2.03 4.58 -26.06
CA LEU A 265 3.49 4.60 -26.18
C LEU A 265 4.16 4.27 -24.84
N GLU A 266 3.66 4.81 -23.73
CA GLU A 266 4.15 4.49 -22.39
C GLU A 266 3.88 3.04 -22.01
N ALA A 267 2.69 2.51 -22.32
CA ALA A 267 2.37 1.10 -22.10
C ALA A 267 3.35 0.18 -22.83
N MET A 268 3.64 0.44 -24.11
CA MET A 268 4.63 -0.32 -24.89
C MET A 268 6.05 -0.15 -24.34
N ARG A 269 6.42 1.04 -23.87
CA ARG A 269 7.76 1.32 -23.33
C ARG A 269 8.02 0.61 -22.00
N LEU A 270 7.00 0.54 -21.15
CA LEU A 270 7.09 0.00 -19.79
C LEU A 270 6.83 -1.51 -19.74
N SER A 271 6.09 -2.05 -20.71
CA SER A 271 5.68 -3.45 -20.69
C SER A 271 6.87 -4.39 -20.91
N THR A 272 6.82 -5.51 -20.20
CA THR A 272 7.61 -6.72 -20.50
C THR A 272 6.73 -7.85 -21.05
N ARG A 273 5.42 -7.60 -21.17
CA ARG A 273 4.40 -8.53 -21.64
C ARG A 273 4.03 -8.21 -23.08
N ARG A 274 4.25 -9.18 -23.96
CA ARG A 274 3.94 -9.09 -25.39
C ARG A 274 2.47 -8.75 -25.66
N GLU A 275 1.55 -9.27 -24.84
CA GLU A 275 0.10 -9.00 -24.98
C GLU A 275 -0.22 -7.50 -24.89
N ILE A 276 0.37 -6.80 -23.91
CA ILE A 276 0.16 -5.36 -23.71
C ILE A 276 0.76 -4.57 -24.89
N GLU A 277 1.94 -4.97 -25.37
CA GLU A 277 2.60 -4.31 -26.51
C GLU A 277 1.80 -4.48 -27.81
N GLU A 278 1.29 -5.68 -28.07
CA GLU A 278 0.47 -5.98 -29.25
C GLU A 278 -0.86 -5.23 -29.20
N GLU A 279 -1.54 -5.21 -28.05
CA GLU A 279 -2.80 -4.47 -27.88
C GLU A 279 -2.59 -2.96 -28.04
N ALA A 280 -1.62 -2.38 -27.31
CA ALA A 280 -1.30 -0.95 -27.42
C ALA A 280 -0.85 -0.57 -28.84
N GLY A 281 -0.05 -1.42 -29.48
CA GLY A 281 0.43 -1.21 -30.86
C GLY A 281 -0.72 -1.24 -31.88
N SER A 282 -1.65 -2.18 -31.72
CA SER A 282 -2.86 -2.28 -32.55
C SER A 282 -3.70 -1.01 -32.42
N GLN A 283 -4.02 -0.60 -31.19
CA GLN A 283 -4.84 0.59 -30.96
C GLN A 283 -4.16 1.88 -31.42
N LEU A 284 -2.85 2.01 -31.18
CA LEU A 284 -2.07 3.13 -31.66
C LEU A 284 -2.09 3.25 -33.20
N SER A 285 -2.17 2.13 -33.92
CA SER A 285 -2.26 2.13 -35.38
C SER A 285 -3.58 2.76 -35.87
N THR A 286 -4.69 2.51 -35.16
CA THR A 286 -6.01 3.09 -35.48
C THR A 286 -6.08 4.60 -35.24
N LEU A 287 -5.24 5.13 -34.35
CA LEU A 287 -5.15 6.57 -34.10
C LEU A 287 -4.37 7.33 -35.19
N ARG A 288 -3.59 6.63 -36.03
CA ARG A 288 -2.79 7.23 -37.10
C ARG A 288 -3.59 7.46 -38.39
N SER A 289 -4.62 6.63 -38.61
CA SER A 289 -5.62 6.79 -39.68
C SER A 289 -6.63 7.89 -39.39
#